data_AF-W1XZM1-F1
#
_entry.id   AF-W1XZM1-F1
#
_cell.length_a   1.000
_cell.length_b   1.000
_cell.length_c   1.000
_cell.angle_alpha   90.00
_cell.angle_beta   90.00
_cell.angle_gamma   90.00
#
_symmetry.space_group_name_H-M   'P 1'
#
loop_
_entity.id
_entity.type
_entity.pdbx_description
1 polymer ?
#
loop_
_entity_poly.entity_id
_entity_poly.type
_entity_poly.pdbx_seq_one_letter_code
_entity_poly.pdbx_strand_id
1 'polypeptide(L)'
;MKETWKPIKNYEGLYEVSNKGQVRSLNYKRTGEIKILKLRVDKYGYLQVHLSKNGKHYAKSIHRLVAQTFIPNPNNYSQVNHKDEKRDNNNVENLEWCNCKYNNNYGNRNKKISESISGEKHFMYGKHHTESTKNKLRVAFSGVNNPMYGMKGDKSPVAKKVKCVNTGEIFNSIREAGDFCNMKHPSNISECCKGKRKTAGKHPVTGEKLIWEYLMP
;
A
#
# COMPACT_ATOMS: atom_id res chain seq x y z
N MET A 1 22.99 -6.89 20.63
CA MET A 1 22.54 -7.22 22.01
C MET A 1 23.18 -8.52 22.54
N LYS A 2 23.43 -8.61 23.86
CA LYS A 2 23.70 -9.90 24.53
C LYS A 2 22.44 -10.77 24.49
N GLU A 3 22.63 -12.09 24.42
CA GLU A 3 21.50 -13.01 24.42
C GLU A 3 20.86 -13.11 25.81
N THR A 4 19.53 -13.02 25.87
CA THR A 4 18.73 -13.09 27.10
C THR A 4 17.63 -14.13 26.92
N TRP A 5 17.41 -14.95 27.94
CA TRP A 5 16.39 -15.99 27.97
C TRP A 5 15.26 -15.60 28.91
N LYS A 6 14.02 -15.88 28.51
CA LYS A 6 12.83 -15.64 29.35
C LYS A 6 11.86 -16.82 29.27
N PRO A 7 11.10 -17.11 30.34
CA PRO A 7 10.04 -18.12 30.31
C PRO A 7 9.01 -17.85 29.23
N ILE A 8 8.60 -18.89 28.52
CA ILE A 8 7.51 -18.80 27.55
C ILE A 8 6.18 -18.75 28.30
N LYS A 9 5.34 -17.76 27.99
CA LYS A 9 4.01 -17.61 28.60
C LYS A 9 3.17 -18.88 28.44
N ASN A 10 2.58 -19.36 29.54
CA ASN A 10 1.86 -20.63 29.69
C ASN A 10 2.73 -21.90 29.63
N TYR A 11 4.05 -21.77 29.64
CA TYR A 11 5.02 -22.88 29.65
C TYR A 11 6.13 -22.63 30.67
N GLU A 12 5.83 -21.85 31.71
CA GLU A 12 6.73 -21.49 32.78
C GLU A 12 7.28 -22.75 33.48
N GLY A 13 8.57 -22.76 33.78
CA GLY A 13 9.27 -23.92 34.35
C GLY A 13 9.54 -25.07 33.36
N LEU A 14 9.00 -25.02 32.13
CA LEU A 14 9.21 -26.06 31.12
C LEU A 14 10.11 -25.61 29.98
N TYR A 15 9.92 -24.38 29.50
CA TYR A 15 10.62 -23.84 28.33
C TYR A 15 10.91 -22.35 28.44
N GLU A 16 11.98 -21.95 27.77
CA GLU A 16 12.39 -20.55 27.63
C GLU A 16 12.70 -20.23 26.17
N VAL A 17 12.51 -18.96 25.80
CA VAL A 17 12.85 -18.41 24.48
C VAL A 17 13.90 -17.32 24.64
N SER A 18 14.87 -17.29 23.72
CA SER A 18 15.89 -16.25 23.66
C SER A 18 15.46 -15.08 22.78
N ASN A 19 16.02 -13.91 23.03
CA ASN A 19 15.85 -12.73 22.16
C ASN A 19 16.45 -12.93 20.76
N LYS A 20 17.21 -14.01 20.51
CA LYS A 20 17.72 -14.40 19.19
C LYS A 20 16.87 -15.46 18.47
N GLY A 21 15.74 -15.85 19.06
CA GLY A 21 14.83 -16.83 18.47
C GLY A 21 15.22 -18.29 18.69
N GLN A 22 16.07 -18.58 19.68
CA GLN A 22 16.28 -19.96 20.13
C GLN A 22 15.26 -20.34 21.21
N VAL A 23 14.96 -21.63 21.32
CA VAL A 23 14.07 -22.16 22.36
C VAL A 23 14.77 -23.32 23.05
N ARG A 24 14.72 -23.35 24.38
CA ARG A 24 15.28 -24.44 25.18
C ARG A 24 14.24 -25.05 26.11
N SER A 25 14.34 -26.35 26.33
CA SER A 25 13.62 -27.03 27.40
C SER A 25 14.45 -26.98 28.67
N LEU A 26 13.79 -26.78 29.81
CA LEU A 26 14.40 -26.75 31.14
C LEU A 26 14.47 -28.14 31.80
N ASN A 27 13.75 -29.12 31.24
CA ASN A 27 13.70 -30.48 31.76
C ASN A 27 13.56 -31.47 30.58
N TYR A 28 14.57 -31.49 29.72
CA TYR A 28 14.54 -32.30 28.51
C TYR A 28 14.43 -33.79 28.87
N LYS A 29 13.51 -34.52 28.21
CA LYS A 29 13.25 -35.95 28.49
C LYS A 29 13.01 -36.29 29.98
N ARG A 30 12.62 -35.31 30.81
CA ARG A 30 12.43 -35.48 32.26
C ARG A 30 13.72 -35.83 33.02
N THR A 31 14.90 -35.47 32.48
CA THR A 31 16.21 -35.73 33.10
C THR A 31 16.72 -34.60 33.99
N GLY A 32 16.07 -33.44 33.98
CA GLY A 32 16.54 -32.20 34.61
C GLY A 32 17.53 -31.40 33.75
N GLU A 33 17.89 -31.89 32.56
CA GLU A 33 18.85 -31.22 31.70
C GLU A 33 18.19 -30.11 30.86
N ILE A 34 18.92 -29.00 30.71
CA ILE A 34 18.57 -27.93 29.80
C ILE A 34 19.04 -28.31 28.39
N LYS A 35 18.14 -28.22 27.39
CA LYS A 35 18.49 -28.50 26.00
C LYS A 35 17.86 -27.53 25.02
N ILE A 36 18.67 -26.98 24.10
CA ILE A 36 18.19 -26.20 22.96
C ILE A 36 17.43 -27.13 21.99
N LEU A 37 16.20 -26.76 21.67
CA LEU A 37 15.30 -27.55 20.83
C LEU A 37 15.58 -27.30 19.35
N LYS A 38 15.43 -28.36 18.55
CA LYS A 38 15.54 -28.26 17.09
C LYS A 38 14.31 -27.55 16.52
N LEU A 39 14.55 -26.45 15.81
CA LEU A 39 13.53 -25.73 15.06
C LEU A 39 13.21 -26.42 13.74
N ARG A 40 12.00 -26.21 13.24
CA ARG A 40 11.52 -26.74 11.96
C ARG A 40 10.90 -25.62 11.13
N VAL A 41 11.08 -25.67 9.81
CA VAL A 41 10.43 -24.74 8.89
C VAL A 41 9.05 -25.30 8.53
N ASP A 42 8.03 -24.45 8.53
CA ASP A 42 6.68 -24.82 8.10
C ASP A 42 6.48 -24.70 6.58
N LYS A 43 5.29 -25.07 6.10
CA LYS A 43 4.93 -24.96 4.68
C LYS A 43 4.93 -23.53 4.13
N TYR A 44 4.96 -22.53 5.02
CA TYR A 44 5.02 -21.11 4.68
C TYR A 44 6.42 -20.52 4.92
N GLY A 45 7.45 -21.32 5.23
CA GLY A 45 8.81 -20.85 5.45
C GLY A 45 9.09 -20.23 6.82
N TYR A 46 8.17 -20.30 7.79
CA TYR A 46 8.42 -19.80 9.15
C TYR A 46 9.03 -20.88 10.04
N LEU A 47 9.98 -20.48 10.90
CA LEU A 47 10.51 -21.36 11.94
C LEU A 47 9.48 -21.59 13.06
N GLN A 48 9.37 -22.84 13.47
CA GLN A 48 8.48 -23.34 14.51
C GLN A 48 9.21 -24.31 15.45
N VAL A 49 8.66 -24.45 16.66
CA VAL A 49 9.07 -25.46 17.65
C VAL A 49 7.83 -26.20 18.16
N HIS A 50 7.99 -27.48 18.48
CA HIS A 50 6.95 -28.26 19.15
C HIS A 50 7.20 -28.26 20.65
N LEU A 51 6.27 -27.69 21.41
CA LEU A 51 6.30 -27.68 22.88
C LEU A 51 5.34 -28.73 23.42
N SER A 52 5.74 -29.45 24.46
CA SER A 52 4.89 -30.44 25.12
C SER A 52 4.39 -29.91 26.47
N LYS A 53 3.09 -30.01 26.73
CA LYS A 53 2.50 -29.69 28.03
C LYS A 53 1.34 -30.64 28.28
N ASN A 54 1.29 -31.25 29.47
CA ASN A 54 0.23 -32.17 29.89
C ASN A 54 -0.02 -33.31 28.89
N GLY A 55 1.05 -33.92 28.36
CA GLY A 55 0.97 -35.02 27.39
C GLY A 55 0.54 -34.60 25.98
N LYS A 56 0.27 -33.32 25.72
CA LYS A 56 -0.11 -32.78 24.41
C LYS A 56 1.03 -31.98 23.80
N HIS A 57 1.14 -32.02 22.47
CA HIS A 57 2.15 -31.28 21.71
C HIS A 57 1.52 -30.11 20.94
N TYR A 58 2.18 -28.97 20.95
CA TYR A 58 1.73 -27.76 20.27
C TYR A 58 2.86 -27.17 19.43
N ALA A 59 2.60 -27.00 18.13
CA ALA A 59 3.48 -26.23 17.26
C ALA A 59 3.32 -24.72 17.55
N LYS A 60 4.43 -24.02 17.78
CA LYS A 60 4.48 -22.59 18.05
C LYS A 60 5.49 -21.93 17.11
N SER A 61 5.11 -20.81 16.49
CA SER A 61 6.02 -20.06 15.62
C SER A 61 7.01 -19.24 16.44
N ILE A 62 8.26 -19.23 16.01
CA ILE A 62 9.36 -18.61 16.77
C ILE A 62 9.21 -17.09 16.83
N HIS A 63 8.95 -16.42 15.72
CA HIS A 63 8.73 -14.97 15.69
C HIS A 63 7.64 -14.52 16.67
N ARG A 64 6.54 -15.28 16.82
CA ARG A 64 5.49 -14.93 17.79
C ARG A 64 5.94 -15.16 19.22
N LEU A 65 6.61 -16.27 19.51
CA LEU A 65 7.14 -16.52 20.85
C LEU A 65 8.10 -15.40 21.29
N VAL A 66 9.02 -15.00 20.41
CA VAL A 66 9.96 -13.90 20.68
C VAL A 66 9.19 -12.59 20.87
N ALA A 67 8.32 -12.20 19.94
CA ALA A 67 7.58 -10.94 20.03
C ALA A 67 6.69 -10.88 21.27
N GLN A 68 5.98 -11.96 21.62
CA GLN A 68 5.14 -12.03 22.82
C GLN A 68 5.92 -11.93 24.12
N THR A 69 7.19 -12.32 24.11
CA THR A 69 8.03 -12.39 25.31
C THR A 69 8.86 -11.12 25.52
N PHE A 70 9.29 -10.46 24.45
CA PHE A 70 10.24 -9.35 24.52
C PHE A 70 9.69 -8.01 24.02
N ILE A 71 8.60 -7.98 23.25
CA ILE A 71 8.10 -6.76 22.62
C ILE A 71 6.73 -6.41 23.21
N PRO A 72 6.59 -5.28 23.95
CA PRO A 72 5.30 -4.79 24.39
C PRO A 72 4.34 -4.62 23.22
N ASN A 73 3.07 -4.96 23.43
CA ASN A 73 2.01 -4.82 22.42
C ASN A 73 0.85 -3.95 22.95
N PRO A 74 1.08 -2.65 23.20
CA PRO A 74 0.07 -1.77 23.77
C PRO A 74 -1.16 -1.60 22.87
N ASN A 75 -0.97 -1.71 21.55
CA ASN A 75 -2.04 -1.57 20.55
C ASN A 75 -2.80 -2.88 20.28
N ASN A 76 -2.46 -3.96 21.00
CA ASN A 76 -3.06 -5.29 20.84
C ASN A 76 -3.09 -5.79 19.38
N TYR A 77 -2.01 -5.54 18.64
CA TYR A 77 -1.88 -6.01 17.26
C TYR A 77 -1.77 -7.53 17.19
N SER A 78 -2.37 -8.12 16.15
CA SER A 78 -2.44 -9.57 15.99
C SER A 78 -1.29 -10.16 15.18
N GLN A 79 -0.55 -9.36 14.40
CA GLN A 79 0.49 -9.85 13.50
C GLN A 79 1.88 -9.38 13.94
N VAL A 80 2.89 -10.18 13.61
CA VAL A 80 4.30 -9.83 13.81
C VAL A 80 4.94 -9.76 12.43
N ASN A 81 5.62 -8.66 12.15
CA ASN A 81 6.36 -8.43 10.92
C ASN A 81 7.86 -8.69 11.13
N HIS A 82 8.54 -9.19 10.10
CA HIS A 82 9.99 -9.27 10.00
C HIS A 82 10.47 -8.06 9.18
N LYS A 83 11.20 -7.14 9.82
CA LYS A 83 11.58 -5.86 9.20
C LYS A 83 12.44 -6.06 7.94
N ASP A 84 13.28 -7.09 7.92
CA ASP A 84 14.14 -7.46 6.80
C ASP A 84 13.51 -8.40 5.76
N GLU A 85 12.21 -8.72 5.89
CA GLU A 85 11.47 -9.69 5.07
C GLU A 85 12.02 -11.13 5.09
N LYS A 86 12.94 -11.48 6.01
CA LYS A 86 13.51 -12.83 6.16
C LYS A 86 12.89 -13.58 7.34
N ARG A 87 12.14 -14.65 7.02
CA ARG A 87 11.32 -15.41 7.99
C ARG A 87 12.13 -16.24 9.00
N ASP A 88 13.39 -16.51 8.70
CA ASP A 88 14.34 -17.23 9.56
C ASP A 88 15.10 -16.29 10.53
N ASN A 89 15.17 -14.99 10.25
CA ASN A 89 15.75 -13.98 11.14
C ASN A 89 14.78 -13.59 12.27
N ASN A 90 14.72 -14.43 13.32
CA ASN A 90 13.81 -14.26 14.46
C ASN A 90 14.43 -13.47 15.62
N ASN A 91 15.45 -12.63 15.36
CA ASN A 91 15.99 -11.73 16.36
C ASN A 91 14.95 -10.69 16.78
N VAL A 92 14.83 -10.40 18.08
CA VAL A 92 13.84 -9.46 18.62
C VAL A 92 13.90 -8.08 17.95
N GLU A 93 15.09 -7.59 17.62
CA GLU A 93 15.31 -6.29 16.98
C GLU A 93 14.72 -6.25 15.55
N ASN A 94 14.65 -7.40 14.89
CA ASN A 94 14.07 -7.57 13.55
C ASN A 94 12.55 -7.78 13.55
N LEU A 95 11.93 -7.93 14.73
CA LEU A 95 10.50 -8.19 14.85
C LEU A 95 9.75 -6.94 15.31
N GLU A 96 8.51 -6.79 14.85
CA GLU A 96 7.61 -5.74 15.33
C GLU A 96 6.15 -6.20 15.28
N TRP A 97 5.35 -5.73 16.24
CA TRP A 97 3.90 -5.91 16.19
C TRP A 97 3.30 -4.98 15.14
N CYS A 98 2.43 -5.50 14.28
CA CYS A 98 1.79 -4.73 13.23
C CYS A 98 0.33 -5.15 12.99
N ASN A 99 -0.44 -4.28 12.35
CA ASN A 99 -1.76 -4.61 11.85
C ASN A 99 -1.71 -5.18 10.42
N CYS A 100 -2.80 -5.83 10.01
CA CYS A 100 -2.91 -6.47 8.70
C CYS A 100 -2.69 -5.52 7.52
N LYS A 101 -3.20 -4.27 7.62
CA LYS A 101 -3.06 -3.27 6.56
C LYS A 101 -1.60 -2.90 6.36
N TYR A 102 -0.86 -2.63 7.43
CA TYR A 102 0.56 -2.34 7.39
C TYR A 102 1.34 -3.49 6.75
N ASN A 103 1.14 -4.72 7.27
CA ASN A 103 1.86 -5.90 6.80
C ASN A 103 1.61 -6.18 5.30
N ASN A 104 0.36 -6.02 4.84
CA ASN A 104 0.01 -6.20 3.43
C ASN A 104 0.66 -5.19 2.48
N ASN A 105 1.01 -4.00 2.98
CA ASN A 105 1.66 -2.93 2.22
C ASN A 105 3.17 -2.83 2.48
N TYR A 106 3.72 -3.68 3.35
CA TYR A 106 5.13 -3.62 3.73
C TYR A 106 6.06 -4.05 2.60
N GLY A 107 7.21 -3.39 2.52
CA GLY A 107 8.27 -3.70 1.56
C GLY A 107 7.79 -3.65 0.11
N ASN A 108 8.17 -4.65 -0.67
CA ASN A 108 7.88 -4.73 -2.10
C ASN A 108 6.72 -5.67 -2.44
N ARG A 109 5.89 -6.06 -1.46
CA ARG A 109 4.80 -7.03 -1.66
C ARG A 109 3.83 -6.61 -2.77
N ASN A 110 3.32 -5.39 -2.72
CA ASN A 110 2.35 -4.90 -3.71
C ASN A 110 2.94 -4.84 -5.11
N LYS A 111 4.21 -4.44 -5.24
CA LYS A 111 4.94 -4.43 -6.51
C LYS A 111 5.04 -5.85 -7.09
N LYS A 112 5.47 -6.82 -6.29
CA LYS A 112 5.55 -8.24 -6.70
C LYS A 112 4.20 -8.80 -7.14
N ILE A 113 3.13 -8.49 -6.40
CA ILE A 113 1.77 -8.90 -6.77
C ILE A 113 1.39 -8.26 -8.11
N SER A 114 1.56 -6.95 -8.27
CA SER A 114 1.28 -6.24 -9.52
C SER A 114 2.03 -6.87 -10.69
N GLU A 115 3.33 -7.13 -10.54
CA GLU A 115 4.17 -7.77 -11.55
C GLU A 115 3.73 -9.20 -11.88
N SER A 116 3.16 -9.93 -10.91
CA SER A 116 2.66 -11.30 -11.13
C SER A 116 1.36 -11.34 -11.93
N ILE A 117 0.58 -10.27 -11.92
CA ILE A 117 -0.72 -10.18 -12.59
C ILE A 117 -0.71 -9.22 -13.79
N SER A 118 0.44 -8.70 -14.19
CA SER A 118 0.56 -7.73 -15.30
C SER A 118 1.24 -8.33 -16.52
N GLY A 119 1.11 -7.64 -17.66
CA GLY A 119 1.73 -8.05 -18.91
C GLY A 119 1.27 -9.45 -19.34
N GLU A 120 2.21 -10.27 -19.81
CA GLU A 120 1.94 -11.61 -20.35
C GLU A 120 1.37 -12.59 -19.33
N LYS A 121 1.59 -12.34 -18.04
CA LYS A 121 1.07 -13.18 -16.95
C LYS A 121 -0.42 -12.92 -16.67
N HIS A 122 -0.96 -11.80 -17.16
CA HIS A 122 -2.35 -11.48 -16.92
C HIS A 122 -3.28 -12.43 -17.69
N PHE A 123 -4.35 -12.90 -17.04
CA PHE A 123 -5.26 -13.92 -17.63
C PHE A 123 -5.98 -13.46 -18.92
N MET A 124 -6.06 -12.15 -19.16
CA MET A 124 -6.62 -11.54 -20.37
C MET A 124 -5.55 -11.07 -21.37
N TYR A 125 -4.27 -11.32 -21.12
CA TYR A 125 -3.23 -10.93 -22.05
C TYR A 125 -3.46 -11.60 -23.42
N GLY A 126 -3.37 -10.81 -24.50
CA GLY A 126 -3.65 -11.25 -25.86
C GLY A 126 -5.11 -11.59 -26.17
N LYS A 127 -6.04 -11.48 -25.21
CA LYS A 127 -7.47 -11.75 -25.43
C LYS A 127 -8.18 -10.47 -25.84
N HIS A 128 -9.02 -10.58 -26.86
CA HIS A 128 -9.88 -9.49 -27.31
C HIS A 128 -11.33 -9.73 -26.88
N HIS A 129 -12.02 -8.66 -26.49
CA HIS A 129 -13.45 -8.73 -26.26
C HIS A 129 -14.20 -9.06 -27.56
N THR A 130 -15.29 -9.82 -27.43
CA THR A 130 -16.21 -10.08 -28.53
C THR A 130 -16.88 -8.78 -28.99
N GLU A 131 -17.33 -8.75 -30.23
CA GLU A 131 -17.98 -7.56 -30.78
C GLU A 131 -19.28 -7.22 -30.03
N SER A 132 -20.02 -8.25 -29.58
CA SER A 132 -21.17 -8.06 -28.70
C SER A 132 -20.78 -7.34 -27.40
N THR A 133 -19.69 -7.73 -26.74
CA THR A 133 -19.21 -7.06 -25.53
C THR A 133 -18.77 -5.63 -25.79
N LYS A 134 -18.04 -5.37 -26.89
CA LYS A 134 -17.66 -4.00 -27.28
C LYS A 134 -18.90 -3.13 -27.51
N ASN A 135 -19.93 -3.65 -28.17
CA ASN A 135 -21.18 -2.94 -28.40
C ASN A 135 -21.91 -2.62 -27.09
N LYS A 136 -21.99 -3.58 -26.15
CA LYS A 136 -22.56 -3.34 -24.82
C LYS A 136 -21.83 -2.22 -24.09
N LEU A 137 -20.50 -2.24 -24.09
CA LEU A 137 -19.68 -1.18 -23.49
C LEU A 137 -19.91 0.18 -24.17
N ARG A 138 -19.97 0.21 -25.51
CA ARG A 138 -20.24 1.44 -26.28
C ARG A 138 -21.57 2.07 -25.87
N VAL A 139 -22.63 1.26 -25.76
CA VAL A 139 -23.95 1.75 -25.34
C VAL A 139 -23.93 2.24 -23.89
N ALA A 140 -23.34 1.46 -22.98
CA ALA A 140 -23.29 1.78 -21.55
C ALA A 140 -22.55 3.09 -21.24
N PHE A 141 -21.53 3.45 -22.03
CA PHE A 141 -20.73 4.66 -21.81
C PHE A 141 -20.95 5.75 -22.87
N SER A 142 -22.10 5.77 -23.55
CA SER A 142 -22.45 6.79 -24.54
C SER A 142 -23.68 7.59 -24.15
N GLY A 143 -23.76 8.83 -24.66
CA GLY A 143 -24.90 9.71 -24.42
C GLY A 143 -25.22 9.81 -22.93
N VAL A 144 -26.51 9.87 -22.61
CA VAL A 144 -27.05 9.96 -21.24
C VAL A 144 -26.62 8.84 -20.30
N ASN A 145 -26.21 7.68 -20.83
CA ASN A 145 -25.76 6.55 -20.00
C ASN A 145 -24.36 6.78 -19.43
N ASN A 146 -23.55 7.62 -20.07
CA ASN A 146 -22.23 7.93 -19.58
C ASN A 146 -22.33 8.73 -18.27
N PRO A 147 -21.68 8.32 -17.17
CA PRO A 147 -21.67 9.08 -15.91
C PRO A 147 -21.17 10.53 -16.05
N MET A 148 -20.39 10.82 -17.09
CA MET A 148 -19.86 12.14 -17.42
C MET A 148 -20.73 12.92 -18.42
N TYR A 149 -21.87 12.38 -18.83
CA TYR A 149 -22.78 13.08 -19.74
C TYR A 149 -23.29 14.38 -19.13
N GLY A 150 -23.21 15.47 -19.89
CA GLY A 150 -23.57 16.80 -19.40
C GLY A 150 -22.59 17.45 -18.40
N MET A 151 -21.61 16.69 -17.88
CA MET A 151 -20.58 17.18 -16.94
C MET A 151 -19.45 17.93 -17.68
N LYS A 152 -19.79 19.07 -18.30
CA LYS A 152 -18.86 19.96 -19.01
C LYS A 152 -18.64 21.26 -18.23
N GLY A 153 -17.49 21.90 -18.47
CA GLY A 153 -17.17 23.20 -17.89
C GLY A 153 -17.07 23.12 -16.37
N ASP A 154 -17.80 24.00 -15.70
CA ASP A 154 -17.94 24.13 -14.24
C ASP A 154 -18.64 22.92 -13.58
N LYS A 155 -19.53 22.23 -14.31
CA LYS A 155 -20.21 21.01 -13.83
C LYS A 155 -19.29 19.78 -13.76
N SER A 156 -18.09 19.86 -14.31
CA SER A 156 -17.16 18.73 -14.28
C SER A 156 -16.59 18.52 -12.87
N PRO A 157 -16.55 17.28 -12.34
CA PRO A 157 -15.96 17.00 -11.02
C PRO A 157 -14.46 17.30 -10.95
N VAL A 158 -13.80 17.48 -12.10
CA VAL A 158 -12.38 17.84 -12.20
C VAL A 158 -12.17 19.30 -12.64
N ALA A 159 -13.24 20.11 -12.70
CA ALA A 159 -13.15 21.52 -13.02
C ALA A 159 -12.26 22.25 -12.02
N LYS A 160 -11.40 23.13 -12.52
CA LYS A 160 -10.54 24.00 -11.70
C LYS A 160 -10.79 25.43 -12.11
N LYS A 161 -11.04 26.28 -11.11
CA LYS A 161 -11.14 27.73 -11.31
C LYS A 161 -9.76 28.27 -11.69
N VAL A 162 -9.75 29.22 -12.60
CA VAL A 162 -8.52 29.87 -13.08
C VAL A 162 -8.71 31.38 -13.07
N LYS A 163 -7.62 32.09 -12.78
CA LYS A 163 -7.58 33.55 -12.83
C LYS A 163 -6.62 33.99 -13.92
N CYS A 164 -7.03 34.96 -14.71
CA CYS A 164 -6.13 35.69 -15.58
C CYS A 164 -5.37 36.73 -14.75
N VAL A 165 -4.04 36.65 -14.75
CA VAL A 165 -3.21 37.52 -13.91
C VAL A 165 -3.18 38.95 -14.45
N ASN A 166 -3.17 39.11 -15.78
CA ASN A 166 -3.13 40.42 -16.43
C ASN A 166 -4.43 41.21 -16.24
N THR A 167 -5.59 40.55 -16.42
CA THR A 167 -6.90 41.22 -16.35
C THR A 167 -7.56 41.14 -14.96
N GLY A 168 -7.11 40.20 -14.12
CA GLY A 168 -7.73 39.91 -12.82
C GLY A 168 -9.01 39.07 -12.90
N GLU A 169 -9.49 38.73 -14.11
CA GLU A 169 -10.74 38.00 -14.32
C GLU A 169 -10.64 36.55 -13.84
N ILE A 170 -11.74 36.07 -13.26
CA ILE A 170 -11.86 34.73 -12.68
C ILE A 170 -12.86 33.91 -13.48
N PHE A 171 -12.47 32.70 -13.85
CA PHE A 171 -13.30 31.76 -14.59
C PHE A 171 -13.47 30.47 -13.76
N ASN A 172 -14.67 29.88 -13.82
CA ASN A 172 -14.99 28.68 -13.06
C ASN A 172 -14.39 27.41 -13.68
N SER A 173 -13.97 27.47 -14.94
CA SER A 173 -13.26 26.38 -15.61
C SER A 173 -12.25 26.88 -16.63
N ILE A 174 -11.25 26.03 -16.91
CA ILE A 174 -10.30 26.25 -18.03
C ILE A 174 -11.01 26.41 -19.38
N ARG A 175 -12.15 25.73 -19.57
CA ARG A 175 -12.90 25.80 -20.81
C ARG A 175 -13.50 27.18 -21.01
N GLU A 176 -14.13 27.71 -19.97
CA GLU A 176 -14.70 29.07 -19.95
C GLU A 176 -13.63 30.13 -20.24
N ALA A 177 -12.46 30.02 -19.61
CA ALA A 177 -11.31 30.87 -19.90
C ALA A 177 -10.79 30.73 -21.35
N GLY A 178 -10.82 29.52 -21.89
CA GLY A 178 -10.46 29.25 -23.28
C GLY A 178 -11.44 29.86 -24.27
N ASP A 179 -12.74 29.79 -23.99
CA ASP A 179 -13.81 30.37 -24.80
C ASP A 179 -13.69 31.91 -24.82
N PHE A 180 -13.38 32.54 -23.67
CA PHE A 180 -13.08 33.98 -23.58
C PHE A 180 -11.94 34.42 -24.51
N CYS A 181 -10.89 33.58 -24.62
CA CYS A 181 -9.73 33.85 -25.46
C CYS A 181 -9.89 33.35 -26.91
N ASN A 182 -11.06 32.82 -27.29
CA ASN A 182 -11.31 32.13 -28.55
C ASN A 182 -10.23 31.05 -28.87
N MET A 183 -9.84 30.28 -27.86
CA MET A 183 -8.77 29.31 -27.96
C MET A 183 -9.26 27.93 -28.41
N LYS A 184 -8.68 27.43 -29.50
CA LYS A 184 -8.90 26.04 -29.95
C LYS A 184 -8.41 24.99 -28.95
N HIS A 185 -7.39 25.32 -28.14
CA HIS A 185 -6.77 24.40 -27.19
C HIS A 185 -6.70 25.01 -25.78
N PRO A 186 -7.80 24.98 -25.01
CA PRO A 186 -7.83 25.49 -23.63
C PRO A 186 -6.86 24.77 -22.68
N SER A 187 -6.41 23.56 -23.01
CA SER A 187 -5.37 22.83 -22.25
C SER A 187 -4.07 23.62 -22.08
N ASN A 188 -3.76 24.56 -22.97
CA ASN A 188 -2.60 25.44 -22.84
C ASN A 188 -2.68 26.34 -21.61
N ILE A 189 -3.89 26.71 -21.17
CA ILE A 189 -4.12 27.44 -19.90
C ILE A 189 -3.69 26.56 -18.73
N SER A 190 -4.05 25.27 -18.73
CA SER A 190 -3.58 24.31 -17.72
C SER A 190 -2.05 24.22 -17.66
N GLU A 191 -1.39 24.21 -18.82
CA GLU A 191 0.08 24.21 -18.90
C GLU A 191 0.69 25.51 -18.39
N CYS A 192 0.04 26.64 -18.66
CA CYS A 192 0.43 27.95 -18.14
C CYS A 192 0.35 27.98 -16.61
N CYS A 193 -0.77 27.55 -16.02
CA CYS A 193 -0.94 27.48 -14.57
C CYS A 193 0.05 26.52 -13.88
N LYS A 194 0.57 25.52 -14.60
CA LYS A 194 1.60 24.58 -14.12
C LYS A 194 3.03 25.08 -14.34
N GLY A 195 3.21 26.29 -14.86
CA GLY A 195 4.53 26.87 -15.18
C GLY A 195 5.24 26.23 -16.37
N LYS A 196 4.58 25.34 -17.13
CA LYS A 196 5.15 24.73 -18.35
C LYS A 196 5.14 25.69 -19.54
N ARG A 197 4.27 26.71 -19.49
CA ARG A 197 4.21 27.81 -20.44
C ARG A 197 4.22 29.14 -19.68
N LYS A 198 4.80 30.17 -20.29
CA LYS A 198 4.79 31.52 -19.73
C LYS A 198 3.44 32.22 -19.90
N THR A 199 2.74 31.95 -21.00
CA THR A 199 1.45 32.58 -21.37
C THR A 199 0.59 31.60 -22.15
N ALA A 200 -0.73 31.79 -22.14
CA ALA A 200 -1.66 31.05 -22.98
C ALA A 200 -2.79 31.97 -23.49
N GLY A 201 -3.07 31.92 -24.80
CA GLY A 201 -4.10 32.77 -25.41
C GLY A 201 -3.68 34.25 -25.54
N LYS A 202 -4.56 35.03 -26.15
CA LYS A 202 -4.45 36.48 -26.25
C LYS A 202 -5.77 37.12 -25.85
N HIS A 203 -5.72 38.31 -25.27
CA HIS A 203 -6.92 39.09 -25.00
C HIS A 203 -7.65 39.40 -26.31
N PRO A 204 -8.99 39.22 -26.39
CA PRO A 204 -9.73 39.39 -27.64
C PRO A 204 -9.69 40.83 -28.18
N VAL A 205 -9.64 41.83 -27.29
CA VAL A 205 -9.58 43.25 -27.66
C VAL A 205 -8.14 43.79 -27.78
N THR A 206 -7.32 43.65 -26.73
CA THR A 206 -5.97 44.26 -26.68
C THR A 206 -4.90 43.43 -27.41
N GLY A 207 -5.16 42.15 -27.70
CA GLY A 207 -4.18 41.24 -28.31
C GLY A 207 -3.03 40.83 -27.39
N GLU A 208 -3.04 41.26 -26.12
CA GLU A 208 -1.99 40.96 -25.13
C GLU A 208 -1.96 39.48 -24.79
N LYS A 209 -0.76 38.91 -24.59
CA LYS A 209 -0.61 37.52 -24.16
C LYS A 209 -1.00 37.37 -22.69
N LEU A 210 -1.89 36.43 -22.40
CA LEU A 210 -2.45 36.27 -21.07
C LEU A 210 -1.67 35.26 -20.22
N ILE A 211 -1.50 35.58 -18.95
CA ILE A 211 -0.91 34.73 -17.91
C ILE A 211 -2.04 34.19 -17.04
N TRP A 212 -1.91 32.94 -16.62
CA TRP A 212 -2.97 32.22 -15.92
C TRP A 212 -2.44 31.52 -14.67
N GLU A 213 -3.22 31.56 -13.60
CA GLU A 213 -2.97 30.82 -12.37
C GLU A 213 -4.20 30.02 -11.94
N TYR A 214 -3.97 28.89 -11.25
CA TYR A 214 -5.06 28.18 -10.58
C TYR A 214 -5.46 28.96 -9.34
N LEU A 215 -6.76 29.12 -9.14
CA LEU A 215 -7.27 29.49 -7.83
C LEU A 215 -7.17 28.25 -6.93
N MET A 216 -6.39 28.36 -5.86
CA MET A 216 -6.33 27.31 -4.85
C MET A 216 -7.74 27.14 -4.24
N PRO A 217 -8.20 25.89 -4.05
CA PRO A 217 -9.45 25.62 -3.35
C PRO A 217 -9.39 26.09 -1.90
#